data_AF-A0A1I5QNA6-F1
#
_entry.id   AF-A0A1I5QNA6-F1
#
_cell.length_a   1.000
_cell.length_b   1.000
_cell.length_c   1.000
_cell.angle_alpha   90.00
_cell.angle_beta   90.00
_cell.angle_gamma   90.00
#
_symmetry.space_group_name_H-M   'P 1'
#
loop_
_entity.id
_entity.type
_entity.pdbx_description
1 polymer ?
#
loop_
_entity_poly.entity_id
_entity_poly.type
_entity_poly.pdbx_seq_one_letter_code
_entity_poly.pdbx_strand_id
1 'polypeptide(L)'
;MKKILTTLIISYIVILFDIELNGFDLLFDSVGYGFIAYSLYQYNQAEFTDLRIVLPIVGAVIAFIDALFFYNSTDILGSLSWSVMSIIHFLVVLEILKLLHSRAKSYQYQDLINGVENLRRSYQLIFGVSFGLNVFVLLLPNIVTGLAALVFIVLLIIAEVRIIFRINKFRTLEVA
;
A
#
# COMPACT_ATOMS: atom_id res chain seq x y z
N MET A 1 13.76 -13.37 9.44
CA MET A 1 12.38 -13.07 9.00
C MET A 1 11.65 -12.06 9.90
N LYS A 2 11.73 -12.18 11.25
CA LYS A 2 10.92 -11.33 12.17
C LYS A 2 11.21 -9.85 12.06
N LYS A 3 12.49 -9.52 11.87
CA LYS A 3 12.97 -8.16 11.63
C LYS A 3 12.40 -7.61 10.33
N ILE A 4 12.41 -8.40 9.24
CA ILE A 4 11.87 -8.02 7.92
C ILE A 4 10.38 -7.70 8.02
N LEU A 5 9.58 -8.57 8.64
CA LEU A 5 8.14 -8.33 8.79
C LEU A 5 7.83 -7.17 9.75
N THR A 6 8.65 -6.97 10.79
CA THR A 6 8.52 -5.80 11.67
C THR A 6 8.79 -4.51 10.91
N THR A 7 9.89 -4.45 10.14
CA THR A 7 10.20 -3.31 9.29
C THR A 7 9.04 -3.06 8.34
N LEU A 8 8.54 -4.09 7.64
CA LEU A 8 7.41 -3.96 6.73
C LEU A 8 6.15 -3.39 7.39
N ILE A 9 5.80 -3.80 8.63
CA ILE A 9 4.68 -3.20 9.37
C ILE A 9 4.91 -1.72 9.64
N ILE A 10 6.09 -1.35 10.16
CA ILE A 10 6.42 0.04 10.47
C ILE A 10 6.36 0.89 9.20
N SER A 11 6.94 0.40 8.10
CA SER A 11 6.91 1.07 6.80
C SER A 11 5.49 1.30 6.30
N TYR A 12 4.63 0.29 6.45
CA TYR A 12 3.25 0.37 6.01
C TYR A 12 2.44 1.36 6.84
N ILE A 13 2.68 1.40 8.16
CA ILE A 13 2.07 2.39 9.05
C ILE A 13 2.53 3.80 8.67
N VAL A 14 3.81 3.99 8.37
CA VAL A 14 4.34 5.29 7.91
C VAL A 14 3.57 5.78 6.68
N ILE A 15 3.36 4.93 5.67
CA ILE A 15 2.63 5.32 4.45
C ILE A 15 1.13 5.57 4.70
N LEU A 16 0.52 4.87 5.66
CA LEU A 16 -0.92 5.02 5.93
C LEU A 16 -1.24 6.22 6.82
N PHE A 17 -0.28 6.65 7.63
CA PHE A 17 -0.40 7.82 8.48
C PHE A 17 0.46 8.92 7.89
N ASP A 18 -0.10 9.60 6.90
CA ASP A 18 0.35 10.91 6.47
C ASP A 18 0.19 11.87 7.67
N ILE A 19 1.31 12.19 8.33
CA ILE A 19 1.34 13.09 9.49
C ILE A 19 1.89 14.42 9.02
N GLU A 20 1.00 15.31 8.60
CA GLU A 20 1.34 16.69 8.29
C GLU A 20 1.35 17.57 9.56
N LEU A 21 2.36 18.42 9.71
CA LEU A 21 2.39 19.46 10.75
C LEU A 21 2.84 20.78 10.13
N ASN A 22 1.95 21.77 10.17
CA ASN A 22 2.10 23.04 9.45
C ASN A 22 2.32 22.87 7.94
N GLY A 23 1.70 21.84 7.35
CA GLY A 23 1.82 21.46 5.93
C GLY A 23 3.20 20.92 5.52
N PHE A 24 4.08 20.67 6.47
CA PHE A 24 5.22 19.79 6.26
C PHE A 24 4.83 18.36 6.62
N ASP A 25 4.97 17.45 5.66
CA ASP A 25 4.86 16.02 5.91
C ASP A 25 6.03 15.57 6.80
N LEU A 26 5.75 15.25 8.06
CA LEU A 26 6.75 14.87 9.06
C LEU A 26 7.24 13.42 8.88
N LEU A 27 6.46 12.60 8.18
CA LEU A 27 6.76 11.19 7.93
C LEU A 27 6.66 10.94 6.43
N PHE A 28 7.59 11.52 5.68
CA PHE A 28 7.64 11.37 4.23
C PHE A 28 7.33 9.94 3.80
N ASP A 29 6.23 9.79 3.06
CA ASP A 29 5.82 8.54 2.41
C ASP A 29 7.01 7.85 1.73
N SER A 30 7.91 8.65 1.17
CA SER A 30 9.16 8.22 0.55
C SER A 30 10.01 7.29 1.44
N VAL A 31 10.11 7.58 2.74
CA VAL A 31 10.82 6.76 3.72
C VAL A 31 10.08 5.45 3.96
N GLY A 32 8.75 5.51 4.06
CA GLY A 32 7.89 4.34 4.14
C GLY A 32 8.13 3.39 2.95
N TYR A 33 8.01 3.90 1.72
CA TYR A 33 8.30 3.11 0.52
C TYR A 33 9.74 2.60 0.46
N GLY A 34 10.72 3.41 0.87
CA GLY A 34 12.12 3.00 0.95
C GLY A 34 12.32 1.80 1.88
N PHE A 35 11.68 1.80 3.05
CA PHE A 35 11.73 0.66 3.98
C PHE A 35 10.95 -0.56 3.48
N ILE A 36 9.87 -0.39 2.71
CA ILE A 36 9.22 -1.51 2.01
C ILE A 36 10.20 -2.11 1.00
N ALA A 37 10.84 -1.29 0.15
CA ALA A 37 11.81 -1.76 -0.83
C ALA A 37 12.94 -2.56 -0.17
N TYR A 38 13.48 -2.04 0.93
CA TYR A 38 14.48 -2.74 1.74
C TYR A 38 13.94 -4.08 2.28
N SER A 39 12.71 -4.12 2.78
CA SER A 39 12.10 -5.33 3.32
C SER A 39 11.89 -6.40 2.24
N LEU A 40 11.41 -6.01 1.05
CA LEU A 40 11.25 -6.92 -0.08
C LEU A 40 12.61 -7.43 -0.59
N TYR A 41 13.63 -6.56 -0.65
CA TYR A 41 14.99 -6.95 -1.01
C TYR A 41 15.55 -7.99 -0.04
N GLN A 42 15.47 -7.75 1.26
CA GLN A 42 15.94 -8.68 2.30
C GLN A 42 15.18 -10.02 2.21
N TYR A 43 13.88 -9.97 1.90
CA TYR A 43 13.08 -11.17 1.72
C TYR A 43 13.51 -11.98 0.49
N ASN A 44 13.74 -11.33 -0.65
CA ASN A 44 14.24 -12.00 -1.87
C ASN A 44 15.56 -12.72 -1.62
N GLN A 45 16.47 -12.09 -0.87
CA GLN A 45 17.76 -12.69 -0.50
C GLN A 45 17.61 -13.88 0.45
N ALA A 46 16.68 -13.81 1.41
CA ALA A 46 16.50 -14.85 2.42
C ALA A 46 15.77 -16.09 1.88
N GLU A 47 14.77 -15.89 1.02
CA GLU A 47 13.82 -16.94 0.60
C GLU A 47 13.91 -17.24 -0.91
N PHE A 48 14.89 -16.67 -1.63
CA PHE A 48 15.09 -16.84 -3.08
C PHE A 48 13.82 -16.58 -3.90
N THR A 49 13.14 -15.48 -3.59
CA THR A 49 11.92 -15.06 -4.29
C THR A 49 12.17 -13.88 -5.22
N ASP A 50 11.21 -13.63 -6.11
CA ASP A 50 11.26 -12.56 -7.10
C ASP A 50 10.19 -11.50 -6.83
N LEU A 51 10.28 -10.83 -5.69
CA LEU A 51 9.44 -9.67 -5.38
C LEU A 51 9.99 -8.42 -6.07
N ARG A 52 9.12 -7.63 -6.68
CA ARG A 52 9.51 -6.48 -7.51
C ARG A 52 9.87 -5.27 -6.65
N ILE A 53 11.13 -5.17 -6.24
CA ILE A 53 11.64 -4.03 -5.45
C ILE A 53 11.58 -2.69 -6.19
N VAL A 54 11.52 -2.70 -7.53
CA VAL A 54 11.47 -1.47 -8.34
C VAL A 54 10.21 -0.66 -8.06
N LEU A 55 9.09 -1.30 -7.72
CA LEU A 55 7.82 -0.63 -7.47
C LEU A 55 7.88 0.29 -6.23
N PRO A 56 8.28 -0.18 -5.04
CA PRO A 56 8.44 0.72 -3.90
C PRO A 56 9.60 1.71 -4.07
N ILE A 57 10.64 1.42 -4.87
CA ILE A 57 11.67 2.43 -5.18
C ILE A 57 11.07 3.59 -5.99
N VAL A 58 10.30 3.27 -7.04
CA VAL A 58 9.60 4.26 -7.86
C VAL A 58 8.60 5.05 -7.01
N GLY A 59 7.87 4.37 -6.12
CA GLY A 59 6.98 5.02 -5.15
C GLY A 59 7.71 5.98 -4.23
N ALA A 60 8.89 5.58 -3.73
CA ALA A 60 9.69 6.45 -2.87
C ALA A 60 10.16 7.72 -3.58
N VAL A 61 10.63 7.59 -4.82
CA VAL A 61 11.08 8.72 -5.64
C VAL A 61 9.91 9.65 -5.95
N ILE A 62 8.76 9.11 -6.35
CA ILE A 62 7.59 9.91 -6.71
C ILE A 62 7.02 10.61 -5.48
N ALA A 63 6.89 9.92 -4.34
CA ALA A 63 6.46 10.55 -3.07
C ALA A 63 7.39 11.69 -2.65
N PHE A 64 8.71 11.51 -2.82
CA PHE A 64 9.69 12.54 -2.50
C PHE A 64 9.57 13.77 -3.41
N ILE A 65 9.37 13.54 -4.71
CA ILE A 65 9.08 14.63 -5.66
C ILE A 65 7.76 15.30 -5.28
N ASP A 66 6.72 14.52 -4.95
CA ASP A 66 5.40 15.05 -4.65
C ASP A 66 5.43 16.01 -3.46
N ALA A 67 6.08 15.58 -2.38
CA ALA A 67 6.27 16.36 -1.16
C ALA A 67 7.08 17.65 -1.36
N LEU A 68 7.97 17.71 -2.35
CA LEU A 68 8.79 18.90 -2.62
C LEU A 68 8.15 19.89 -3.60
N PHE A 69 7.31 19.41 -4.52
CA PHE A 69 6.89 20.20 -5.68
C PHE A 69 5.38 20.53 -5.73
N PHE A 70 4.51 19.79 -5.02
CA PHE A 70 3.06 19.95 -5.15
C PHE A 70 2.38 20.29 -3.81
N TYR A 71 2.52 21.53 -3.36
CA TYR A 71 1.87 22.04 -2.13
C TYR A 71 0.39 22.47 -2.34
N ASN A 72 -0.08 22.55 -3.59
CA ASN A 72 -1.45 22.95 -3.93
C ASN A 72 -2.19 21.81 -4.66
N SER A 73 -3.05 21.10 -3.92
CA SER A 73 -3.79 19.91 -4.35
C SER A 73 -4.97 20.18 -5.30
N THR A 74 -5.28 21.45 -5.60
CA THR A 74 -6.43 21.83 -6.45
C THR A 74 -6.13 21.94 -7.94
N ASP A 75 -4.85 21.86 -8.34
CA ASP A 75 -4.45 21.92 -9.74
C ASP A 75 -4.53 20.54 -10.41
N ILE A 76 -4.79 20.53 -11.72
CA ILE A 76 -4.82 19.30 -12.56
C ILE A 76 -3.55 18.45 -12.37
N LEU A 77 -2.41 19.11 -12.15
CA LEU A 77 -1.13 18.44 -11.87
C LEU A 77 -1.15 17.66 -10.54
N GLY A 78 -1.75 18.21 -9.49
CA GLY A 78 -1.91 17.50 -8.20
C GLY A 78 -2.84 16.31 -8.31
N SER A 79 -3.94 16.43 -9.07
CA SER A 79 -4.87 15.31 -9.32
C SER A 79 -4.24 14.17 -10.14
N LEU A 80 -3.38 14.52 -11.11
CA LEU A 80 -2.59 13.54 -11.87
C LEU A 80 -1.53 12.87 -11.00
N SER A 81 -0.84 13.64 -10.16
CA SER A 81 0.16 13.10 -9.21
C SER A 81 -0.47 12.08 -8.26
N TRP A 82 -1.61 12.43 -7.65
CA TRP A 82 -2.39 11.53 -6.80
C TRP A 82 -2.77 10.22 -7.51
N SER A 83 -3.19 10.32 -8.78
CA SER A 83 -3.58 9.14 -9.57
C SER A 83 -2.39 8.21 -9.83
N VAL A 84 -1.24 8.77 -10.18
CA VAL A 84 0.00 8.01 -10.39
C VAL A 84 0.44 7.36 -9.07
N MET A 85 0.42 8.12 -7.99
CA MET A 85 0.81 7.65 -6.67
C MET A 85 -0.10 6.51 -6.18
N SER A 86 -1.41 6.64 -6.39
CA SER A 86 -2.40 5.60 -6.06
C SER A 86 -2.14 4.29 -6.81
N ILE A 87 -1.81 4.36 -8.11
CA ILE A 87 -1.46 3.17 -8.91
C ILE A 87 -0.19 2.51 -8.37
N ILE A 88 0.83 3.31 -8.04
CA ILE A 88 2.09 2.77 -7.51
C ILE A 88 1.86 2.12 -6.16
N HIS A 89 1.13 2.78 -5.26
CA HIS A 89 0.75 2.22 -3.97
C HIS A 89 0.06 0.88 -4.15
N PHE A 90 -0.96 0.81 -5.01
CA PHE A 90 -1.65 -0.42 -5.36
C PHE A 90 -0.69 -1.54 -5.80
N LEU A 91 0.25 -1.23 -6.71
CA LEU A 91 1.24 -2.21 -7.18
C LEU A 91 2.18 -2.67 -6.05
N VAL A 92 2.58 -1.78 -5.14
CA VAL A 92 3.37 -2.11 -3.95
C VAL A 92 2.60 -3.05 -3.03
N VAL A 93 1.32 -2.79 -2.79
CA VAL A 93 0.44 -3.65 -2.00
C VAL A 93 0.32 -5.04 -2.62
N LEU A 94 0.25 -5.16 -3.94
CA LEU A 94 0.24 -6.47 -4.60
C LEU A 94 1.53 -7.27 -4.36
N GLU A 95 2.69 -6.62 -4.33
CA GLU A 95 3.96 -7.28 -3.98
C GLU A 95 4.01 -7.70 -2.51
N ILE A 96 3.46 -6.89 -1.60
CA ILE A 96 3.30 -7.29 -0.18
C ILE A 96 2.40 -8.52 -0.07
N LEU A 97 1.25 -8.52 -0.75
CA LEU A 97 0.34 -9.67 -0.74
C LEU A 97 0.98 -10.91 -1.38
N LYS A 98 1.81 -10.74 -2.41
CA LYS A 98 2.62 -11.82 -3.00
C LYS A 98 3.61 -12.41 -1.99
N LEU A 99 4.28 -11.56 -1.20
CA LEU A 99 5.14 -11.99 -0.08
C LEU A 99 4.33 -12.79 0.94
N LEU A 100 3.19 -12.26 1.39
CA LEU A 100 2.33 -12.94 2.38
C LEU A 100 1.81 -14.29 1.86
N HIS A 101 1.52 -14.39 0.56
CA HIS A 101 1.10 -15.64 -0.08
C HIS A 101 2.22 -16.66 -0.14
N SER A 102 3.43 -16.22 -0.49
CA SER A 102 4.65 -17.06 -0.45
C SER A 102 4.87 -17.62 0.96
N ARG A 103 4.72 -16.80 1.99
CA ARG A 103 4.79 -17.23 3.40
C ARG A 103 3.66 -18.19 3.79
N ALA A 104 2.43 -17.92 3.36
CA ALA A 104 1.32 -18.82 3.61
C ALA A 104 1.58 -20.23 3.06
N LYS A 105 2.15 -20.30 1.85
CA LYS A 105 2.54 -21.55 1.20
C LYS A 105 3.69 -22.26 1.91
N SER A 106 4.72 -21.53 2.36
CA SER A 106 5.86 -22.13 3.06
C SER A 106 5.43 -22.83 4.36
N TYR A 107 4.43 -22.28 5.06
CA TYR A 107 3.87 -22.88 6.26
C TYR A 107 2.77 -23.92 6.02
N GLN A 108 2.38 -24.16 4.76
CA GLN A 108 1.32 -25.11 4.38
C GLN A 108 -0.05 -24.86 5.06
N TYR A 109 -0.31 -23.63 5.51
CA TYR A 109 -1.58 -23.27 6.13
C TYR A 109 -2.62 -22.87 5.08
N GLN A 110 -3.48 -23.80 4.69
CA GLN A 110 -4.48 -23.58 3.62
C GLN A 110 -5.41 -22.38 3.91
N ASP A 111 -5.83 -22.19 5.16
CA ASP A 111 -6.62 -21.03 5.57
C ASP A 111 -5.87 -19.70 5.41
N LEU A 112 -4.54 -19.74 5.59
CA LEU A 112 -3.72 -18.57 5.38
C LEU A 112 -3.62 -18.21 3.91
N ILE A 113 -3.40 -19.22 3.06
CA ILE A 113 -3.32 -19.10 1.60
C ILE A 113 -4.63 -18.51 1.07
N ASN A 114 -5.76 -19.16 1.36
CA ASN A 114 -7.09 -18.73 0.92
C ASN A 114 -7.40 -17.30 1.40
N GLY A 115 -7.06 -16.97 2.65
CA GLY A 115 -7.32 -15.64 3.19
C GLY A 115 -6.47 -14.54 2.56
N VAL A 116 -5.21 -14.80 2.19
CA VAL A 116 -4.36 -13.83 1.47
C VAL A 116 -4.86 -13.65 0.03
N GLU A 117 -5.26 -14.72 -0.63
CA GLU A 117 -5.81 -14.66 -1.99
C GLU A 117 -7.14 -13.91 -2.05
N ASN A 118 -8.03 -14.15 -1.10
CA ASN A 118 -9.28 -13.40 -0.97
C ASN A 118 -9.01 -11.91 -0.69
N LEU A 119 -8.07 -11.60 0.20
CA LEU A 119 -7.69 -10.22 0.49
C LEU A 119 -7.15 -9.51 -0.77
N ARG A 120 -6.32 -10.19 -1.57
CA ARG A 120 -5.82 -9.69 -2.84
C ARG A 120 -6.95 -9.38 -3.82
N ARG A 121 -7.86 -10.33 -4.05
CA ARG A 121 -8.98 -10.14 -4.99
C ARG A 121 -9.88 -8.99 -4.55
N SER A 122 -10.24 -8.94 -3.26
CA SER A 122 -11.05 -7.87 -2.70
C SER A 122 -10.35 -6.52 -2.82
N TYR A 123 -9.05 -6.44 -2.51
CA TYR A 123 -8.28 -5.20 -2.63
C TYR A 123 -8.25 -4.69 -4.08
N GLN A 124 -8.01 -5.58 -5.05
CA GLN A 124 -8.03 -5.23 -6.48
C GLN A 124 -9.39 -4.69 -6.94
N LEU A 125 -10.48 -5.32 -6.51
CA LEU A 125 -11.82 -4.88 -6.86
C LEU A 125 -12.16 -3.54 -6.21
N ILE A 126 -11.92 -3.40 -4.91
CA ILE A 126 -12.20 -2.17 -4.17
C ILE A 126 -11.35 -1.04 -4.76
N PHE A 127 -10.05 -1.23 -4.93
CA PHE A 127 -9.17 -0.22 -5.54
C PHE A 127 -9.62 0.16 -6.95
N GLY A 128 -9.88 -0.82 -7.83
CA GLY A 128 -10.31 -0.55 -9.20
C GLY A 128 -11.58 0.29 -9.29
N VAL A 129 -12.59 -0.04 -8.45
CA VAL A 129 -13.83 0.74 -8.39
C VAL A 129 -13.60 2.12 -7.77
N SER A 130 -12.83 2.20 -6.68
CA SER A 130 -12.48 3.46 -6.01
C SER A 130 -11.77 4.43 -6.95
N PHE A 131 -10.75 3.91 -7.64
CA PHE A 131 -9.93 4.66 -8.58
C PHE A 131 -10.77 5.15 -9.77
N GLY A 132 -11.58 4.27 -10.37
CA GLY A 132 -12.48 4.64 -11.46
C GLY A 132 -13.50 5.70 -11.06
N LEU A 133 -14.10 5.59 -9.87
CA LEU A 133 -15.01 6.59 -9.34
C LEU A 133 -14.31 7.93 -9.09
N ASN A 134 -13.10 7.93 -8.54
CA ASN A 134 -12.36 9.16 -8.29
C ASN A 134 -11.99 9.88 -9.60
N VAL A 135 -11.50 9.15 -10.60
CA VAL A 135 -11.26 9.69 -11.95
C VAL A 135 -12.54 10.24 -12.57
N PHE A 136 -13.69 9.59 -12.36
CA PHE A 136 -14.98 10.09 -12.87
C PHE A 136 -15.46 11.35 -12.13
N VAL A 137 -15.29 11.43 -10.82
CA VAL A 137 -15.61 12.63 -10.00
C VAL A 137 -14.80 13.84 -10.46
N LEU A 138 -13.52 13.64 -10.78
CA LEU A 138 -12.66 14.70 -11.34
C LEU A 138 -13.22 15.27 -12.66
N LEU A 139 -13.88 14.44 -13.46
CA LEU A 139 -14.45 14.84 -14.74
C LEU A 139 -15.88 15.42 -14.61
N LEU A 140 -16.67 14.94 -13.64
CA LEU A 140 -18.07 15.31 -13.43
C LEU A 140 -18.39 15.40 -11.92
N PRO A 141 -18.14 16.53 -11.27
CA PRO A 141 -18.35 16.67 -9.83
C PRO A 141 -19.84 16.66 -9.48
N ASN A 142 -20.29 15.63 -8.75
CA ASN A 142 -21.64 15.51 -8.19
C ASN A 142 -21.58 14.96 -6.74
N ILE A 143 -22.53 15.39 -5.89
CA ILE A 143 -22.67 14.96 -4.49
C ILE A 143 -22.86 13.44 -4.38
N VAL A 144 -23.62 12.82 -5.29
CA VAL A 144 -23.89 11.38 -5.27
C VAL A 144 -22.62 10.56 -5.49
N THR A 145 -21.77 10.98 -6.43
CA THR A 145 -20.48 10.34 -6.71
C THR A 145 -19.49 10.54 -5.56
N GLY A 146 -19.57 11.66 -4.85
CA GLY A 146 -18.79 11.91 -3.62
C GLY A 146 -19.14 10.96 -2.47
N LEU A 147 -20.43 10.73 -2.21
CA LEU A 147 -20.88 9.78 -1.18
C LEU A 147 -20.47 8.34 -1.51
N ALA A 148 -20.60 7.93 -2.78
CA ALA A 148 -20.14 6.62 -3.22
C ALA A 148 -18.63 6.45 -3.02
N ALA A 149 -17.82 7.44 -3.40
CA ALA A 149 -16.37 7.41 -3.21
C ALA A 149 -15.99 7.22 -1.73
N LEU A 150 -16.72 7.84 -0.79
CA LEU A 150 -16.46 7.71 0.64
C LEU A 150 -16.63 6.27 1.17
N VAL A 151 -17.65 5.53 0.70
CA VAL A 151 -17.84 4.12 1.05
C VAL A 151 -16.62 3.29 0.63
N PHE A 152 -16.12 3.54 -0.58
CA PHE A 152 -14.98 2.83 -1.13
C PHE A 152 -13.66 3.16 -0.41
N ILE A 153 -13.48 4.41 0.02
CA ILE A 153 -12.35 4.81 0.88
C ILE A 153 -12.39 4.03 2.20
N VAL A 154 -13.54 3.93 2.85
CA VAL A 154 -13.67 3.14 4.09
C VAL A 154 -13.34 1.66 3.85
N LEU A 155 -13.79 1.08 2.72
CA LEU A 155 -13.46 -0.29 2.35
C LEU A 155 -11.96 -0.49 2.08
N LEU A 156 -11.29 0.49 1.47
CA LEU A 156 -9.84 0.48 1.31
C LEU A 156 -9.15 0.49 2.67
N ILE A 157 -9.50 1.40 3.58
CA ILE A 157 -8.94 1.46 4.93
C ILE A 157 -9.09 0.11 5.66
N ILE A 158 -10.27 -0.51 5.58
CA ILE A 158 -10.50 -1.84 6.17
C ILE A 158 -9.57 -2.89 5.56
N ALA A 159 -9.36 -2.86 4.24
CA ALA A 159 -8.45 -3.77 3.56
C ALA A 159 -6.98 -3.52 3.97
N GLU A 160 -6.56 -2.26 4.07
CA GLU A 160 -5.22 -1.87 4.53
C GLU A 160 -4.94 -2.37 5.95
N VAL A 161 -5.90 -2.17 6.87
CA VAL A 161 -5.81 -2.67 8.25
C VAL A 161 -5.72 -4.21 8.27
N ARG A 162 -6.49 -4.90 7.43
CA ARG A 162 -6.41 -6.37 7.30
C ARG A 162 -5.04 -6.83 6.81
N ILE A 163 -4.39 -6.08 5.92
CA ILE A 163 -3.02 -6.36 5.47
C ILE A 163 -2.05 -6.27 6.66
N ILE A 164 -2.10 -5.19 7.46
CA ILE A 164 -1.26 -5.05 8.67
C ILE A 164 -1.44 -6.23 9.61
N PHE A 165 -2.70 -6.57 9.94
CA PHE A 165 -3.00 -7.72 10.80
C PHE A 165 -2.42 -9.02 10.24
N ARG A 166 -2.44 -9.19 8.92
CA ARG A 166 -1.90 -10.38 8.27
C ARG A 166 -0.38 -10.43 8.34
N ILE A 167 0.31 -9.32 8.08
CA ILE A 167 1.77 -9.22 8.26
C ILE A 167 2.14 -9.56 9.71
N ASN A 168 1.42 -8.99 10.68
CA ASN A 168 1.64 -9.26 12.10
C ASN A 168 1.40 -10.74 12.46
N LYS A 169 0.36 -11.37 11.90
CA LYS A 169 0.10 -12.80 12.12
C LYS A 169 1.30 -13.65 11.69
N PHE A 170 1.86 -13.42 10.49
CA PHE A 170 3.06 -14.13 10.04
C PHE A 170 4.29 -13.82 10.88
N ARG A 171 4.45 -12.58 11.34
CA ARG A 171 5.53 -12.22 12.28
C ARG A 171 5.46 -13.01 13.58
N THR A 172 4.28 -13.20 14.13
CA THR A 172 4.10 -13.97 15.38
C THR A 172 4.37 -15.45 15.19
N LEU A 173 4.01 -16.02 14.05
CA LEU A 173 4.28 -17.43 13.71
C LEU A 173 5.77 -17.77 13.57
N GLU A 174 6.66 -16.78 13.52
CA GLU A 174 8.11 -17.00 13.50
C GLU A 174 8.74 -17.11 14.89
N VAL A 175 7.97 -16.88 15.94
CA VAL A 175 8.43 -16.94 17.34
C VAL A 175 7.94 -18.21 18.03
N ALA A 176 6.91 -18.85 17.48
CA ALA A 176 6.35 -20.11 17.95
C ALA A 176 7.06 -21.29 17.29
#